data_AF-A0A436FYG3-F1
#
_entry.id   AF-A0A436FYG3-F1
#
_cell.length_a   1.000
_cell.length_b   1.000
_cell.length_c   1.000
_cell.angle_alpha   90.00
_cell.angle_beta   90.00
_cell.angle_gamma   90.00
#
_symmetry.space_group_name_H-M   'P 1'
#
loop_
_entity.id
_entity.type
_entity.pdbx_description
1 polymer ?
#
loop_
_entity_poly.entity_id
_entity_poly.type
_entity_poly.pdbx_seq_one_letter_code
_entity_poly.pdbx_strand_id
1 'polypeptide(L)'
;IIGAYFSWAIYLGRSYPPFHVAGSGYIWDSGFWTFFRNSFYFKSVWNTSVWWFYGYPFMVLIAIGFWLPPRPVEDPKQRTLSAIPYVWLAAAIVIYLAAAREITSNPWNYHIFHVPFAMFCGRGAFLLATLASGPVLSPAVVLRAICIAAVTLVWSTFPLVRTMKTPIAMNGKLLGDELARLAQPGDLVVAIAPEVGDPVAVYYSRARGWVFPPGGGDVEWSKFVADDATAIAQLEELRAQGADLFGTAKNAADKQDRLFLEHHDGVIDYLGKTATKLVDSDDLLVYRISRP
;
A
#
# COMPACT_ATOMS: atom_id res chain seq x y z
N ILE A 1 -25.39 5.93 -9.29
CA ILE A 1 -24.55 6.43 -8.18
C ILE A 1 -23.11 5.96 -8.33
N ILE A 2 -22.82 4.64 -8.29
CA ILE A 2 -21.46 4.10 -8.43
C ILE A 2 -20.76 4.57 -9.71
N GLY A 3 -21.39 4.40 -10.89
CA GLY A 3 -20.81 4.86 -12.16
C GLY A 3 -20.56 6.37 -12.21
N ALA A 4 -21.47 7.18 -11.66
CA ALA A 4 -21.30 8.63 -11.61
C ALA A 4 -20.13 9.04 -10.72
N TYR A 5 -19.95 8.38 -9.57
CA TYR A 5 -18.80 8.58 -8.68
C TYR A 5 -17.48 8.27 -9.38
N PHE A 6 -17.37 7.10 -10.03
CA PHE A 6 -16.15 6.72 -10.73
C PHE A 6 -15.86 7.62 -11.92
N SER A 7 -16.87 8.00 -12.71
CA SER A 7 -16.68 8.96 -13.81
C SER A 7 -16.21 10.33 -13.30
N TRP A 8 -16.72 10.79 -12.16
CA TRP A 8 -16.27 12.04 -11.54
C TRP A 8 -14.84 11.93 -10.99
N ALA A 9 -14.47 10.82 -10.36
CA ALA A 9 -13.10 10.57 -9.90
C ALA A 9 -12.11 10.51 -11.06
N ILE A 10 -12.48 9.86 -12.18
CA ILE A 10 -11.68 9.83 -13.41
C ILE A 10 -11.55 11.25 -13.99
N TYR A 11 -12.63 12.02 -14.02
CA TYR A 11 -12.60 13.41 -14.48
C TYR A 11 -11.64 14.26 -13.62
N LEU A 12 -11.73 14.15 -12.30
CA LEU A 12 -10.82 14.85 -11.39
C LEU A 12 -9.37 14.45 -11.62
N GLY A 13 -9.11 13.15 -11.66
CA GLY A 13 -7.77 12.60 -11.88
C GLY A 13 -7.19 12.86 -13.27
N ARG A 14 -7.98 13.33 -14.25
CA ARG A 14 -7.50 13.71 -15.57
C ARG A 14 -7.47 15.22 -15.82
N SER A 15 -8.24 15.98 -15.06
CA SER A 15 -8.44 17.41 -15.30
C SER A 15 -7.75 18.31 -14.28
N TYR A 16 -7.35 17.76 -13.12
CA TYR A 16 -6.69 18.51 -12.06
C TYR A 16 -5.35 17.86 -11.70
N PRO A 17 -4.27 18.66 -11.58
CA PRO A 17 -3.02 18.19 -10.98
C PRO A 17 -3.29 17.52 -9.62
N PRO A 18 -2.68 16.36 -9.31
CA PRO A 18 -1.52 15.77 -9.98
C PRO A 18 -1.80 14.85 -11.17
N PHE A 19 -2.99 14.90 -11.78
CA PHE A 19 -3.39 14.05 -12.91
C PHE A 19 -3.29 12.54 -12.60
N HIS A 20 -3.80 12.15 -11.43
CA HIS A 20 -3.77 10.78 -10.96
C HIS A 20 -5.16 10.12 -10.94
N VAL A 21 -5.30 8.98 -11.61
CA VAL A 21 -6.45 8.08 -11.49
C VAL A 21 -5.98 6.79 -10.84
N ALA A 22 -6.48 6.49 -9.65
CA ALA A 22 -6.23 5.23 -8.97
C ALA A 22 -6.99 4.08 -9.66
N GLY A 23 -6.39 2.90 -9.72
CA GLY A 23 -6.93 1.72 -10.41
C GLY A 23 -6.36 1.56 -11.81
N SER A 24 -5.09 1.14 -11.88
CA SER A 24 -4.43 0.71 -13.13
C SER A 24 -3.79 -0.66 -12.95
N GLY A 25 -3.52 -1.36 -14.06
CA GLY A 25 -2.89 -2.68 -14.00
C GLY A 25 -3.89 -3.81 -13.80
N TYR A 26 -5.12 -3.67 -14.30
CA TYR A 26 -6.05 -4.77 -14.45
C TYR A 26 -5.61 -5.73 -15.57
N ILE A 27 -6.26 -6.89 -15.63
CA ILE A 27 -5.95 -7.93 -16.62
C ILE A 27 -6.17 -7.45 -18.07
N TRP A 28 -7.08 -6.50 -18.28
CA TRP A 28 -7.32 -5.89 -19.60
C TRP A 28 -6.30 -4.82 -19.96
N ASP A 29 -5.51 -4.29 -19.01
CA ASP A 29 -4.46 -3.30 -19.30
C ASP A 29 -3.18 -3.99 -19.78
N SER A 30 -2.79 -5.10 -19.13
CA SER A 30 -1.52 -5.79 -19.41
C SER A 30 -1.68 -7.13 -20.14
N GLY A 31 -2.92 -7.59 -20.32
CA GLY A 31 -3.28 -8.86 -20.94
C GLY A 31 -3.15 -10.08 -20.02
N PHE A 32 -3.99 -11.10 -20.26
CA PHE A 32 -4.02 -12.36 -19.51
C PHE A 32 -2.65 -13.04 -19.41
N TRP A 33 -1.88 -13.08 -20.50
CA TRP A 33 -0.57 -13.75 -20.53
C TRP A 33 0.48 -13.10 -19.63
N THR A 34 0.37 -11.81 -19.37
CA THR A 34 1.24 -11.12 -18.42
C THR A 34 0.91 -11.53 -16.99
N PHE A 35 -0.37 -11.64 -16.66
CA PHE A 35 -0.82 -12.15 -15.36
C PHE A 35 -0.40 -13.60 -15.15
N PHE A 36 -0.60 -14.45 -16.16
CA PHE A 36 -0.22 -15.85 -16.09
C PHE A 36 1.30 -16.05 -15.90
N ARG A 37 2.13 -15.32 -16.67
CA ARG A 37 3.60 -15.37 -16.53
C ARG A 37 4.10 -14.93 -15.15
N ASN A 38 3.39 -13.99 -14.53
CA ASN A 38 3.69 -13.53 -13.17
C ASN A 38 2.97 -14.37 -12.09
N SER A 39 2.38 -15.51 -12.45
CA SER A 39 1.63 -16.38 -11.55
C SER A 39 0.55 -15.63 -10.76
N PHE A 40 -0.14 -14.71 -11.44
CA PHE A 40 -1.10 -13.77 -10.86
C PHE A 40 -0.53 -13.04 -9.63
N TYR A 41 0.77 -12.78 -9.58
CA TYR A 41 1.46 -12.10 -8.47
C TYR A 41 1.26 -12.79 -7.10
N PHE A 42 0.99 -14.11 -7.10
CA PHE A 42 0.68 -14.88 -5.89
C PHE A 42 1.72 -14.75 -4.78
N LYS A 43 3.03 -14.74 -5.14
CA LYS A 43 4.11 -14.54 -4.17
C LYS A 43 4.00 -13.21 -3.42
N SER A 44 3.62 -12.15 -4.12
CA SER A 44 3.45 -10.82 -3.51
C SER A 44 2.26 -10.84 -2.55
N VAL A 45 1.11 -11.39 -2.97
CA VAL A 45 -0.06 -11.54 -2.10
C VAL A 45 0.25 -12.38 -0.86
N TRP A 46 0.98 -13.48 -1.03
CA TRP A 46 1.38 -14.34 0.08
C TRP A 46 2.24 -13.55 1.08
N ASN A 47 3.25 -12.84 0.57
CA ASN A 47 4.11 -12.02 1.41
C ASN A 47 3.34 -10.93 2.14
N THR A 48 2.44 -10.20 1.47
CA THR A 48 1.58 -9.20 2.11
C THR A 48 0.67 -9.83 3.16
N SER A 49 0.08 -10.99 2.87
CA SER A 49 -0.78 -11.72 3.81
C SER A 49 -0.02 -12.11 5.09
N VAL A 50 1.16 -12.68 4.96
CA VAL A 50 1.94 -13.19 6.08
C VAL A 50 2.64 -12.05 6.83
N TRP A 51 3.36 -11.19 6.13
CA TRP A 51 4.25 -10.21 6.74
C TRP A 51 3.58 -8.88 7.11
N TRP A 52 2.37 -8.65 6.62
CA TRP A 52 1.66 -7.39 6.83
C TRP A 52 0.34 -7.55 7.58
N PHE A 53 -0.47 -8.56 7.24
CA PHE A 53 -1.83 -8.66 7.80
C PHE A 53 -2.01 -9.74 8.87
N TYR A 54 -1.49 -10.95 8.68
CA TYR A 54 -1.94 -12.11 9.44
C TYR A 54 -0.82 -12.86 10.17
N GLY A 55 0.34 -13.05 9.56
CA GLY A 55 1.35 -13.99 10.06
C GLY A 55 0.93 -15.46 9.99
N TYR A 56 1.90 -16.37 10.14
CA TYR A 56 1.68 -17.80 9.94
C TYR A 56 0.60 -18.41 10.84
N PRO A 57 0.54 -18.14 12.16
CA PRO A 57 -0.52 -18.65 13.02
C PRO A 57 -1.93 -18.40 12.51
N PHE A 58 -2.25 -17.17 12.11
CA PHE A 58 -3.57 -16.84 11.57
C PHE A 58 -3.81 -17.52 10.23
N MET A 59 -2.81 -17.61 9.35
CA MET A 59 -2.93 -18.34 8.08
C MET A 59 -3.27 -19.82 8.29
N VAL A 60 -2.70 -20.47 9.30
CA VAL A 60 -3.03 -21.85 9.66
C VAL A 60 -4.47 -21.97 10.14
N LEU A 61 -4.94 -21.05 11.00
CA LEU A 61 -6.33 -21.05 11.46
C LEU A 61 -7.32 -20.83 10.31
N ILE A 62 -7.02 -19.90 9.40
CA ILE A 62 -7.79 -19.66 8.17
C ILE A 62 -7.90 -20.96 7.36
N ALA A 63 -6.77 -21.63 7.11
CA ALA A 63 -6.74 -22.88 6.36
C ALA A 63 -7.61 -23.96 7.01
N ILE A 64 -7.48 -24.16 8.33
CA ILE A 64 -8.27 -25.15 9.08
C ILE A 64 -9.77 -24.84 8.98
N GLY A 65 -10.17 -23.58 9.17
CA GLY A 65 -11.56 -23.17 9.10
C GLY A 65 -12.15 -23.22 7.69
N PHE A 66 -11.33 -23.08 6.65
CA PHE A 66 -11.74 -23.23 5.26
C PHE A 66 -11.94 -24.70 4.86
N TRP A 67 -10.94 -25.54 5.13
CA TRP A 67 -10.86 -26.92 4.63
C TRP A 67 -11.78 -27.90 5.33
N LEU A 68 -12.04 -27.71 6.62
CA LEU A 68 -13.01 -28.54 7.33
C LEU A 68 -14.41 -28.02 6.98
N PRO A 69 -15.31 -28.78 6.35
CA PRO A 69 -16.65 -28.29 6.01
C PRO A 69 -17.53 -28.18 7.28
N PRO A 70 -18.52 -27.26 7.31
CA PRO A 70 -19.45 -27.18 8.43
C PRO A 70 -20.19 -28.51 8.57
N ARG A 71 -20.57 -28.90 9.79
CA ARG A 71 -21.42 -30.08 9.96
C ARG A 71 -22.71 -29.89 9.17
N PRO A 72 -23.28 -30.94 8.57
CA PRO A 72 -24.54 -30.84 7.86
C PRO A 72 -25.59 -30.25 8.80
N VAL A 73 -26.11 -29.08 8.44
CA VAL A 73 -27.17 -28.43 9.21
C VAL A 73 -28.51 -28.76 8.57
N GLU A 74 -29.45 -29.23 9.39
CA GLU A 74 -30.82 -29.55 8.96
C GLU A 74 -31.60 -28.27 8.62
N ASP A 75 -31.39 -27.18 9.39
CA ASP A 75 -31.99 -25.88 9.14
C ASP A 75 -31.44 -25.23 7.85
N PRO A 76 -32.29 -24.98 6.83
CA PRO A 76 -31.91 -24.30 5.59
C PRO A 76 -31.31 -22.91 5.80
N LYS A 77 -31.74 -22.17 6.83
CA LYS A 77 -31.25 -20.82 7.11
C LYS A 77 -29.81 -20.84 7.59
N GLN A 78 -29.48 -21.74 8.52
CA GLN A 78 -28.12 -21.94 9.01
C GLN A 78 -27.18 -22.49 7.93
N ARG A 79 -27.68 -23.36 7.04
CA ARG A 79 -26.93 -23.82 5.86
C ARG A 79 -26.55 -22.65 4.94
N THR A 80 -27.48 -21.74 4.70
CA THR A 80 -27.26 -20.55 3.86
C THR A 80 -26.21 -19.61 4.49
N LEU A 81 -26.32 -19.34 5.79
CA LEU A 81 -25.35 -18.52 6.52
C LEU A 81 -23.94 -19.12 6.51
N SER A 82 -23.84 -20.46 6.59
CA SER A 82 -22.56 -21.18 6.53
C SER A 82 -21.87 -21.09 5.15
N ALA A 83 -22.62 -20.78 4.08
CA ALA A 83 -22.07 -20.61 2.73
C ALA A 83 -21.51 -19.20 2.48
N ILE A 84 -21.91 -18.19 3.27
CA ILE A 84 -21.51 -16.78 3.07
C ILE A 84 -19.99 -16.60 2.96
N PRO A 85 -19.16 -17.15 3.88
CA PRO A 85 -17.70 -16.97 3.79
C PRO A 85 -17.12 -17.54 2.49
N TYR A 86 -17.68 -18.64 1.98
CA TYR A 86 -17.25 -19.28 0.74
C TYR A 86 -17.67 -18.48 -0.50
N VAL A 87 -18.91 -18.00 -0.54
CA VAL A 87 -19.39 -17.15 -1.64
C VAL A 87 -18.62 -15.84 -1.69
N TRP A 88 -18.36 -15.23 -0.53
CA TRP A 88 -17.54 -14.03 -0.44
C TRP A 88 -16.11 -14.29 -0.93
N LEU A 89 -15.48 -15.37 -0.43
CA LEU A 89 -14.13 -15.73 -0.88
C LEU A 89 -14.09 -15.99 -2.39
N ALA A 90 -15.09 -16.66 -2.95
CA ALA A 90 -15.19 -16.87 -4.40
C ALA A 90 -15.30 -15.54 -5.17
N ALA A 91 -16.14 -14.61 -4.72
CA ALA A 91 -16.25 -13.28 -5.31
C ALA A 91 -14.94 -12.49 -5.21
N ALA A 92 -14.26 -12.54 -4.06
CA ALA A 92 -12.95 -11.92 -3.85
C ALA A 92 -11.88 -12.52 -4.77
N ILE A 93 -11.91 -13.84 -5.00
CA ILE A 93 -11.01 -14.53 -5.94
C ILE A 93 -11.26 -14.04 -7.37
N VAL A 94 -12.52 -13.91 -7.81
CA VAL A 94 -12.84 -13.38 -9.15
C VAL A 94 -12.25 -11.98 -9.34
N ILE A 95 -12.43 -11.10 -8.35
CA ILE A 95 -11.85 -9.75 -8.38
C ILE A 95 -10.33 -9.81 -8.41
N TYR A 96 -9.72 -10.67 -7.59
CA TYR A 96 -8.28 -10.86 -7.59
C TYR A 96 -7.72 -11.33 -8.93
N LEU A 97 -8.37 -12.27 -9.61
CA LEU A 97 -7.91 -12.73 -10.92
C LEU A 97 -7.94 -11.60 -11.96
N ALA A 98 -8.88 -10.65 -11.84
CA ALA A 98 -8.97 -9.48 -12.72
C ALA A 98 -8.02 -8.35 -12.33
N ALA A 99 -7.69 -8.20 -11.05
CA ALA A 99 -6.99 -7.05 -10.48
C ALA A 99 -5.74 -7.42 -9.66
N ALA A 100 -5.13 -8.58 -9.92
CA ALA A 100 -4.04 -9.12 -9.10
C ALA A 100 -2.88 -8.12 -8.93
N ARG A 101 -2.42 -7.50 -10.04
CA ARG A 101 -1.36 -6.49 -9.99
C ARG A 101 -1.77 -5.29 -9.15
N GLU A 102 -2.96 -4.73 -9.38
CA GLU A 102 -3.50 -3.61 -8.61
C GLU A 102 -3.59 -3.94 -7.11
N ILE A 103 -4.09 -5.12 -6.73
CA ILE A 103 -4.17 -5.55 -5.33
C ILE A 103 -2.78 -5.72 -4.70
N THR A 104 -1.79 -6.17 -5.46
CA THR A 104 -0.42 -6.32 -4.96
C THR A 104 0.35 -5.01 -4.90
N SER A 105 0.08 -4.06 -5.79
CA SER A 105 0.67 -2.73 -5.79
C SER A 105 0.03 -1.83 -4.74
N ASN A 106 -1.27 -2.02 -4.47
CA ASN A 106 -2.04 -1.29 -3.47
C ASN A 106 -2.61 -2.28 -2.43
N PRO A 107 -1.81 -2.67 -1.41
CA PRO A 107 -2.18 -3.68 -0.42
C PRO A 107 -3.51 -3.44 0.31
N TRP A 108 -3.96 -2.18 0.40
CA TRP A 108 -5.25 -1.82 0.99
C TRP A 108 -6.44 -2.44 0.25
N ASN A 109 -6.33 -2.66 -1.07
CA ASN A 109 -7.37 -3.35 -1.83
C ASN A 109 -7.53 -4.82 -1.42
N TYR A 110 -6.56 -5.38 -0.68
CA TYR A 110 -6.63 -6.71 -0.10
C TYR A 110 -7.66 -6.83 1.04
N HIS A 111 -8.23 -5.72 1.54
CA HIS A 111 -9.27 -5.72 2.57
C HIS A 111 -10.50 -6.56 2.19
N ILE A 112 -10.77 -6.78 0.89
CA ILE A 112 -11.86 -7.64 0.44
C ILE A 112 -11.76 -9.08 0.97
N PHE A 113 -10.53 -9.56 1.23
CA PHE A 113 -10.27 -10.89 1.78
C PHE A 113 -10.39 -10.96 3.31
N HIS A 114 -10.31 -9.82 4.00
CA HIS A 114 -10.25 -9.80 5.47
C HIS A 114 -11.50 -10.39 6.12
N VAL A 115 -12.69 -10.11 5.56
CA VAL A 115 -13.96 -10.59 6.10
C VAL A 115 -14.07 -12.12 6.05
N PRO A 116 -13.97 -12.79 4.87
CA PRO A 116 -14.03 -14.25 4.84
C PRO A 116 -12.88 -14.89 5.62
N PHE A 117 -11.68 -14.31 5.59
CA PHE A 117 -10.56 -14.84 6.38
C PHE A 117 -10.77 -14.74 7.88
N ALA A 118 -11.36 -13.65 8.39
CA ALA A 118 -11.70 -13.54 9.81
C ALA A 118 -12.73 -14.61 10.21
N MET A 119 -13.74 -14.86 9.37
CA MET A 119 -14.74 -15.92 9.60
C MET A 119 -14.09 -17.30 9.62
N PHE A 120 -13.24 -17.63 8.65
CA PHE A 120 -12.51 -18.89 8.63
C PHE A 120 -11.52 -19.02 9.79
N CYS A 121 -10.83 -17.94 10.15
CA CYS A 121 -9.90 -17.93 11.28
C CYS A 121 -10.62 -18.25 12.60
N GLY A 122 -11.72 -17.55 12.90
CA GLY A 122 -12.51 -17.80 14.12
C GLY A 122 -13.03 -19.23 14.16
N ARG A 123 -13.45 -19.76 13.01
CA ARG A 123 -13.86 -21.15 12.87
C ARG A 123 -12.71 -22.14 13.09
N GLY A 124 -11.54 -21.90 12.51
CA GLY A 124 -10.37 -22.75 12.71
C GLY A 124 -9.92 -22.79 14.17
N ALA A 125 -9.94 -21.63 14.83
CA ALA A 125 -9.67 -21.53 16.27
C ALA A 125 -10.68 -22.34 17.09
N PHE A 126 -11.97 -22.23 16.79
CA PHE A 126 -13.01 -23.02 17.45
C PHE A 126 -12.81 -24.53 17.26
N LEU A 127 -12.54 -24.97 16.04
CA LEU A 127 -12.32 -26.40 15.72
C LEU A 127 -11.09 -26.96 16.42
N LEU A 128 -9.99 -26.21 16.48
CA LEU A 128 -8.79 -26.64 17.19
C LEU A 128 -8.99 -26.66 18.72
N ALA A 129 -9.64 -25.64 19.28
CA ALA A 129 -9.91 -25.57 20.71
C ALA A 129 -10.79 -26.75 21.16
N THR A 130 -11.79 -27.11 20.36
CA THR A 130 -12.79 -28.15 20.66
C THR A 130 -12.42 -29.55 20.16
N LEU A 131 -11.23 -29.72 19.57
CA LEU A 131 -10.78 -30.99 18.98
C LEU A 131 -10.91 -32.15 19.98
N ALA A 132 -11.55 -33.26 19.62
CA ALA A 132 -11.79 -34.42 20.49
C ALA A 132 -12.65 -34.20 21.77
N SER A 133 -12.75 -32.98 22.31
CA SER A 133 -13.55 -32.65 23.50
C SER A 133 -14.97 -32.20 23.16
N GLY A 134 -15.25 -31.89 21.89
CA GLY A 134 -16.52 -31.33 21.47
C GLY A 134 -16.71 -29.88 21.93
N PRO A 135 -17.90 -29.29 21.71
CA PRO A 135 -18.17 -27.89 22.01
C PRO A 135 -18.36 -27.58 23.50
N VAL A 136 -18.22 -28.58 24.37
CA VAL A 136 -18.44 -28.43 25.82
C VAL A 136 -17.23 -27.75 26.46
N LEU A 137 -17.49 -26.74 27.28
CA LEU A 137 -16.46 -26.02 28.02
C LEU A 137 -15.80 -26.97 29.03
N SER A 138 -14.56 -27.37 28.74
CA SER A 138 -13.75 -28.25 29.60
C SER A 138 -12.35 -27.63 29.82
N PRO A 139 -11.61 -28.03 30.87
CA PRO A 139 -10.26 -27.51 31.11
C PRO A 139 -9.33 -27.67 29.91
N ALA A 140 -9.45 -28.77 29.16
CA ALA A 140 -8.67 -29.00 27.95
C ALA A 140 -8.99 -28.00 26.82
N VAL A 141 -10.28 -27.69 26.62
CA VAL A 141 -10.73 -26.68 25.64
C VAL A 141 -10.22 -25.29 26.02
N VAL A 142 -10.33 -24.92 27.30
CA VAL A 142 -9.84 -23.64 27.82
C VAL A 142 -8.32 -23.52 27.63
N LEU A 143 -7.56 -24.56 28.01
CA LEU A 143 -6.11 -24.57 27.85
C LEU A 143 -5.70 -24.40 26.38
N ARG A 144 -6.34 -25.11 25.46
CA ARG A 144 -6.05 -24.97 24.02
C ARG A 144 -6.42 -23.59 23.49
N ALA A 145 -7.55 -23.03 23.90
CA ALA A 145 -7.93 -21.67 23.53
C ALA A 145 -6.87 -20.65 24.01
N ILE A 146 -6.38 -20.79 25.24
CA ILE A 146 -5.27 -19.96 25.77
C ILE A 146 -4.00 -20.15 24.94
N CYS A 147 -3.61 -21.40 24.63
CA CYS A 147 -2.43 -21.66 23.80
C CYS A 147 -2.56 -21.05 22.40
N ILE A 148 -3.72 -21.17 21.75
CA ILE A 148 -3.99 -20.55 20.44
C ILE A 148 -3.87 -19.02 20.56
N ALA A 149 -4.50 -18.41 21.56
CA ALA A 149 -4.41 -16.97 21.80
C ALA A 149 -2.96 -16.53 22.03
N ALA A 150 -2.20 -17.23 22.88
CA ALA A 150 -0.80 -16.92 23.15
C ALA A 150 0.07 -17.03 21.89
N VAL A 151 -0.09 -18.10 21.10
CA VAL A 151 0.65 -18.31 19.84
C VAL A 151 0.34 -17.21 18.82
N THR A 152 -0.95 -16.89 18.62
CA THR A 152 -1.35 -15.83 17.68
C THR A 152 -0.85 -14.46 18.12
N LEU A 153 -0.87 -14.15 19.42
CA LEU A 153 -0.36 -12.88 19.93
C LEU A 153 1.16 -12.76 19.79
N VAL A 154 1.90 -13.78 20.25
CA VAL A 154 3.37 -13.74 20.31
C VAL A 154 4.00 -13.84 18.93
N TRP A 155 3.48 -14.69 18.04
CA TRP A 155 4.11 -14.96 16.74
C TRP A 155 3.48 -14.21 15.56
N SER A 156 2.30 -13.60 15.73
CA SER A 156 1.71 -12.74 14.71
C SER A 156 1.47 -11.32 15.20
N THR A 157 0.59 -11.12 16.18
CA THR A 157 0.08 -9.78 16.51
C THR A 157 1.17 -8.83 16.99
N PHE A 158 2.01 -9.22 17.94
CA PHE A 158 3.04 -8.32 18.46
C PHE A 158 4.12 -7.97 17.42
N PRO A 159 4.69 -8.92 16.66
CA PRO A 159 5.60 -8.60 15.57
C PRO A 159 4.97 -7.68 14.53
N LEU A 160 3.74 -7.97 14.08
CA LEU A 160 3.05 -7.17 13.06
C LEU A 160 2.74 -5.76 13.56
N VAL A 161 2.24 -5.61 14.79
CA VAL A 161 1.98 -4.30 15.40
C VAL A 161 3.28 -3.51 15.56
N ARG A 162 4.38 -4.16 15.91
CA ARG A 162 5.70 -3.50 15.97
C ARG A 162 6.11 -3.00 14.58
N THR A 163 5.97 -3.82 13.54
CA THR A 163 6.25 -3.42 12.16
C THR A 163 5.36 -2.25 11.73
N MET A 164 4.03 -2.32 11.97
CA MET A 164 3.09 -1.25 11.62
C MET A 164 3.36 0.07 12.34
N LYS A 165 3.90 0.01 13.57
CA LYS A 165 4.30 1.20 14.34
C LYS A 165 5.68 1.74 13.96
N THR A 166 6.38 1.09 13.03
CA THR A 166 7.67 1.60 12.54
C THR A 166 7.43 2.95 11.85
N PRO A 167 8.13 4.02 12.25
CA PRO A 167 7.85 5.38 11.78
C PRO A 167 8.41 5.63 10.37
N ILE A 168 8.08 4.76 9.41
CA ILE A 168 8.59 4.80 8.02
C ILE A 168 8.29 6.14 7.33
N ALA A 169 7.14 6.75 7.64
CA ALA A 169 6.70 8.00 7.04
C ALA A 169 7.12 9.27 7.83
N MET A 170 7.91 9.13 8.91
CA MET A 170 8.24 10.27 9.77
C MET A 170 8.99 11.36 9.02
N ASN A 171 10.02 11.01 8.25
CA ASN A 171 10.77 11.98 7.45
C ASN A 171 9.91 12.58 6.33
N GLY A 172 8.91 11.85 5.83
CA GLY A 172 7.92 12.38 4.90
C GLY A 172 7.03 13.44 5.56
N LYS A 173 6.58 13.19 6.78
CA LYS A 173 5.81 14.18 7.57
C LYS A 173 6.67 15.41 7.88
N LEU A 174 7.91 15.22 8.35
CA LEU A 174 8.84 16.32 8.65
C LEU A 174 9.13 17.15 7.41
N LEU A 175 9.35 16.51 6.26
CA LEU A 175 9.49 17.19 4.98
C LEU A 175 8.25 18.03 4.65
N GLY A 176 7.05 17.45 4.80
CA GLY A 176 5.80 18.16 4.57
C GLY A 176 5.62 19.36 5.49
N ASP A 177 5.86 19.20 6.79
CA ASP A 177 5.79 20.32 7.76
C ASP A 177 6.78 21.44 7.42
N GLU A 178 8.00 21.09 6.97
CA GLU A 178 9.01 22.06 6.56
C GLU A 178 8.64 22.76 5.24
N LEU A 179 8.09 22.03 4.27
CA LEU A 179 7.51 22.61 3.06
C LEU A 179 6.36 23.56 3.38
N ALA A 180 5.47 23.21 4.33
CA ALA A 180 4.37 24.08 4.77
C ALA A 180 4.88 25.40 5.38
N ARG A 181 6.02 25.35 6.09
CA ARG A 181 6.67 26.53 6.67
C ARG A 181 7.27 27.47 5.61
N LEU A 182 7.74 26.90 4.50
CA LEU A 182 8.45 27.61 3.43
C LEU A 182 7.55 28.06 2.28
N ALA A 183 6.45 27.35 2.05
CA ALA A 183 5.52 27.61 0.95
C ALA A 183 4.70 28.89 1.17
N GLN A 184 4.49 29.63 0.08
CA GLN A 184 3.55 30.74 0.02
C GLN A 184 2.19 30.27 -0.53
N PRO A 185 1.10 31.03 -0.30
CA PRO A 185 -0.19 30.73 -0.92
C PRO A 185 -0.07 30.62 -2.43
N GLY A 186 -0.42 29.46 -2.98
CA GLY A 186 -0.32 29.18 -4.41
C GLY A 186 1.01 28.57 -4.86
N ASP A 187 2.01 28.41 -3.98
CA ASP A 187 3.22 27.67 -4.32
C ASP A 187 2.87 26.21 -4.64
N LEU A 188 3.56 25.64 -5.62
CA LEU A 188 3.52 24.22 -5.91
C LEU A 188 4.77 23.51 -5.39
N VAL A 189 4.55 22.47 -4.58
CA VAL A 189 5.64 21.65 -4.03
C VAL A 189 5.84 20.37 -4.83
N VAL A 190 7.09 20.03 -5.09
CA VAL A 190 7.50 18.73 -5.63
C VAL A 190 8.24 18.01 -4.51
N ALA A 191 7.79 16.81 -4.13
CA ALA A 191 8.32 16.13 -2.95
C ALA A 191 8.67 14.65 -3.19
N ILE A 192 9.77 14.21 -2.57
CA ILE A 192 10.14 12.81 -2.44
C ILE A 192 10.14 12.43 -0.96
N ALA A 193 9.13 11.69 -0.54
CA ALA A 193 9.06 11.10 0.79
C ALA A 193 10.04 9.91 0.90
N PRO A 194 10.24 9.34 2.11
CA PRO A 194 11.11 8.16 2.30
C PRO A 194 10.79 7.01 1.34
N GLU A 195 9.50 6.80 1.04
CA GLU A 195 9.05 5.89 0.00
C GLU A 195 8.63 6.68 -1.25
N VAL A 196 9.23 6.35 -2.38
CA VAL A 196 8.95 7.05 -3.65
C VAL A 196 7.50 6.86 -4.07
N GLY A 197 6.87 7.96 -4.47
CA GLY A 197 5.45 7.98 -4.82
C GLY A 197 4.51 8.16 -3.62
N ASP A 198 5.01 8.11 -2.38
CA ASP A 198 4.21 8.39 -1.19
C ASP A 198 3.87 9.90 -1.11
N PRO A 199 2.59 10.30 -1.18
CA PRO A 199 2.18 11.69 -1.14
C PRO A 199 2.21 12.31 0.27
N VAL A 200 2.67 11.61 1.31
CA VAL A 200 2.70 12.12 2.71
C VAL A 200 3.31 13.52 2.81
N ALA A 201 4.45 13.78 2.16
CA ALA A 201 5.08 15.10 2.21
C ALA A 201 4.21 16.19 1.55
N VAL A 202 3.59 15.89 0.41
CA VAL A 202 2.63 16.79 -0.25
C VAL A 202 1.42 17.03 0.65
N TYR A 203 0.85 15.98 1.24
CA TYR A 203 -0.28 16.08 2.15
C TYR A 203 -0.01 16.99 3.35
N TYR A 204 1.13 16.80 4.04
CA TYR A 204 1.49 17.61 5.21
C TYR A 204 1.96 19.02 4.84
N SER A 205 2.41 19.26 3.60
CA SER A 205 2.72 20.61 3.11
C SER A 205 1.51 21.54 3.07
N ARG A 206 0.29 20.98 2.95
CA ARG A 206 -0.97 21.72 2.74
C ARG A 206 -0.95 22.64 1.52
N ALA A 207 0.02 22.46 0.63
CA ALA A 207 0.13 23.13 -0.65
C ALA A 207 -0.37 22.21 -1.77
N ARG A 208 -0.56 22.77 -2.97
CA ARG A 208 -0.67 21.95 -4.18
C ARG A 208 0.68 21.30 -4.45
N GLY A 209 0.72 20.07 -4.95
CA GLY A 209 2.00 19.43 -5.20
C GLY A 209 1.98 18.11 -5.96
N TRP A 210 3.17 17.71 -6.37
CA TRP A 210 3.47 16.47 -7.05
C TRP A 210 4.45 15.63 -6.23
N VAL A 211 4.28 14.32 -6.27
CA VAL A 211 5.37 13.39 -5.93
C VAL A 211 6.42 13.42 -7.03
N PHE A 212 7.66 13.08 -6.70
CA PHE A 212 8.73 12.91 -7.69
C PHE A 212 9.34 11.50 -7.61
N PRO A 213 9.47 10.77 -8.75
CA PRO A 213 9.02 11.17 -10.08
C PRO A 213 7.49 11.34 -10.16
N PRO A 214 6.98 12.18 -11.07
CA PRO A 214 5.55 12.38 -11.20
C PRO A 214 4.89 11.05 -11.54
N GLY A 215 3.89 10.65 -10.75
CA GLY A 215 3.25 9.35 -10.88
C GLY A 215 1.79 9.41 -11.27
N GLY A 216 1.28 8.29 -11.78
CA GLY A 216 -0.10 8.12 -12.22
C GLY A 216 -0.21 7.47 -13.61
N GLY A 217 -1.37 6.83 -13.85
CA GLY A 217 -1.65 6.15 -15.12
C GLY A 217 -0.92 4.81 -15.26
N ASP A 218 -0.30 4.60 -16.42
CA ASP A 218 0.37 3.34 -16.81
C ASP A 218 1.85 3.27 -16.37
N VAL A 219 2.38 4.36 -15.81
CA VAL A 219 3.80 4.50 -15.49
C VAL A 219 4.08 4.04 -14.05
N GLU A 220 5.12 3.22 -13.89
CA GLU A 220 5.56 2.73 -12.59
C GLU A 220 6.21 3.85 -11.77
N TRP A 221 5.40 4.51 -10.95
CA TRP A 221 5.81 5.61 -10.08
C TRP A 221 6.59 5.21 -8.81
N SER A 222 6.67 3.92 -8.48
CA SER A 222 7.43 3.43 -7.31
C SER A 222 8.92 3.20 -7.61
N LYS A 223 9.38 3.58 -8.80
CA LYS A 223 10.76 3.43 -9.27
C LYS A 223 11.31 4.77 -9.72
N PHE A 224 12.57 5.00 -9.39
CA PHE A 224 13.32 6.05 -10.05
C PHE A 224 13.56 5.71 -11.53
N VAL A 225 13.63 6.77 -12.34
CA VAL A 225 14.09 6.66 -13.73
C VAL A 225 15.55 6.18 -13.78
N ALA A 226 15.99 5.75 -14.95
CA ALA A 226 17.28 5.07 -15.09
C ALA A 226 18.48 5.99 -14.82
N ASP A 227 18.36 7.29 -15.15
CA ASP A 227 19.47 8.23 -15.22
C ASP A 227 19.06 9.66 -14.85
N ASP A 228 20.05 10.48 -14.54
CA ASP A 228 19.88 11.89 -14.17
C ASP A 228 19.32 12.76 -15.27
N ALA A 229 19.68 12.52 -16.53
CA ALA A 229 19.20 13.35 -17.63
C ALA A 229 17.67 13.25 -17.76
N THR A 230 17.13 12.05 -17.59
CA THR A 230 15.70 11.78 -17.57
C THR A 230 15.04 12.41 -16.34
N ALA A 231 15.65 12.30 -15.16
CA ALA A 231 15.11 12.90 -13.93
C ALA A 231 15.11 14.43 -13.99
N ILE A 232 16.18 15.04 -14.51
CA ILE A 232 16.27 16.49 -14.73
C ILE A 232 15.22 16.94 -15.75
N ALA A 233 15.01 16.20 -16.83
CA ALA A 233 13.96 16.52 -17.80
C ALA A 233 12.57 16.52 -17.15
N GLN A 234 12.26 15.52 -16.31
CA GLN A 234 11.01 15.48 -15.54
C GLN A 234 10.89 16.66 -14.57
N LEU A 235 11.98 17.02 -13.89
CA LEU A 235 11.99 18.18 -12.99
C LEU A 235 11.75 19.49 -13.76
N GLU A 236 12.31 19.63 -14.96
CA GLU A 236 12.08 20.79 -15.83
C GLU A 236 10.65 20.86 -16.36
N GLU A 237 10.03 19.72 -16.68
CA GLU A 237 8.60 19.68 -17.00
C GLU A 237 7.74 20.16 -15.84
N LEU A 238 8.04 19.74 -14.61
CA LEU A 238 7.33 20.21 -13.41
C LEU A 238 7.60 21.70 -13.15
N ARG A 239 8.83 22.17 -13.39
CA ARG A 239 9.17 23.60 -13.33
C ARG A 239 8.38 24.41 -14.34
N ALA A 240 8.25 23.94 -15.58
CA ALA A 240 7.44 24.57 -16.62
C ALA A 240 5.94 24.59 -16.26
N GLN A 241 5.47 23.62 -15.48
CA GLN A 241 4.10 23.59 -14.94
C GLN A 241 3.93 24.39 -13.64
N GLY A 242 4.98 25.11 -13.21
CA GLY A 242 4.93 26.04 -12.09
C GLY A 242 5.29 25.44 -10.74
N ALA A 243 6.17 24.43 -10.69
CA ALA A 243 6.80 24.00 -9.44
C ALA A 243 7.64 25.14 -8.85
N ASP A 244 7.37 25.50 -7.59
CA ASP A 244 8.04 26.58 -6.87
C ASP A 244 9.04 26.04 -5.84
N LEU A 245 8.80 24.85 -5.29
CA LEU A 245 9.63 24.19 -4.28
C LEU A 245 9.92 22.75 -4.67
N PHE A 246 11.15 22.30 -4.44
CA PHE A 246 11.54 20.88 -4.49
C PHE A 246 12.04 20.44 -3.12
N GLY A 247 11.54 19.32 -2.61
CA GLY A 247 11.95 18.76 -1.34
C GLY A 247 12.17 17.25 -1.41
N THR A 248 13.17 16.74 -0.72
CA THR A 248 13.40 15.30 -0.58
C THR A 248 13.81 14.96 0.85
N ALA A 249 13.31 13.83 1.35
CA ALA A 249 13.91 13.17 2.49
C ALA A 249 15.26 12.57 2.04
N LYS A 250 16.30 12.68 2.85
CA LYS A 250 17.64 12.16 2.50
C LYS A 250 17.68 10.64 2.44
N ASN A 251 16.78 9.98 3.17
CA ASN A 251 16.57 8.53 3.13
C ASN A 251 15.51 8.10 2.11
N ALA A 252 15.12 8.96 1.16
CA ALA A 252 14.19 8.60 0.10
C ALA A 252 14.73 7.46 -0.76
N ALA A 253 13.97 6.37 -0.87
CA ALA A 253 14.33 5.19 -1.63
C ALA A 253 13.17 4.70 -2.50
N ASP A 254 13.51 4.17 -3.67
CA ASP A 254 12.53 3.50 -4.53
C ASP A 254 12.33 2.03 -4.13
N LYS A 255 11.41 1.31 -4.81
CA LYS A 255 11.13 -0.09 -4.48
C LYS A 255 12.27 -1.08 -4.76
N GLN A 256 13.39 -0.60 -5.29
CA GLN A 256 14.61 -1.38 -5.50
C GLN A 256 15.68 -1.01 -4.47
N ASP A 257 15.29 -0.29 -3.40
CA ASP A 257 16.15 0.20 -2.33
C ASP A 257 17.27 1.15 -2.83
N ARG A 258 17.08 1.78 -4.00
CA ARG A 258 18.01 2.80 -4.50
C ARG A 258 17.72 4.11 -3.80
N LEU A 259 18.71 4.70 -3.14
CA LEU A 259 18.58 6.00 -2.48
C LEU A 259 18.61 7.12 -3.51
N PHE A 260 17.69 8.09 -3.39
CA PHE A 260 17.57 9.20 -4.34
C PHE A 260 18.88 9.99 -4.46
N LEU A 261 19.49 10.35 -3.34
CA LEU A 261 20.70 11.18 -3.33
C LEU A 261 21.94 10.47 -3.90
N GLU A 262 21.94 9.14 -3.92
CA GLU A 262 23.04 8.35 -4.46
C GLU A 262 22.81 8.00 -5.93
N HIS A 263 21.57 7.65 -6.29
CA HIS A 263 21.18 7.27 -7.64
C HIS A 263 20.98 8.50 -8.55
N HIS A 264 20.71 9.67 -7.95
CA HIS A 264 20.46 10.92 -8.67
C HIS A 264 21.27 12.12 -8.15
N ASP A 265 22.57 11.92 -7.90
CA ASP A 265 23.48 13.00 -7.49
C ASP A 265 23.54 14.14 -8.52
N GLY A 266 23.45 13.83 -9.82
CA GLY A 266 23.39 14.81 -10.90
C GLY A 266 22.16 15.74 -10.83
N VAL A 267 21.03 15.26 -10.32
CA VAL A 267 19.84 16.10 -10.07
C VAL A 267 20.11 17.11 -8.94
N ILE A 268 20.84 16.69 -7.90
CA ILE A 268 21.21 17.57 -6.79
C ILE A 268 22.21 18.64 -7.24
N ASP A 269 23.20 18.25 -8.04
CA ASP A 269 24.16 19.17 -8.66
C ASP A 269 23.47 20.18 -9.59
N TYR A 270 22.47 19.72 -10.34
CA TYR A 270 21.65 20.59 -11.18
C TYR A 270 20.88 21.62 -10.34
N LEU A 271 20.16 21.17 -9.32
CA LEU A 271 19.43 22.04 -8.38
C LEU A 271 20.38 23.02 -7.67
N GLY A 272 21.58 22.60 -7.32
CA GLY A 272 22.60 23.47 -6.72
C GLY A 272 23.05 24.61 -7.64
N LYS A 273 22.89 24.47 -8.96
CA LYS A 273 23.22 25.50 -9.96
C LYS A 273 22.02 26.36 -10.36
N THR A 274 20.81 25.80 -10.34
CA THR A 274 19.60 26.44 -10.92
C THR A 274 18.57 26.88 -9.88
N ALA A 275 18.69 26.44 -8.64
CA ALA A 275 17.75 26.70 -7.56
C ALA A 275 18.46 27.23 -6.30
N THR A 276 17.69 27.82 -5.40
CA THR A 276 18.20 28.31 -4.11
C THR A 276 17.97 27.26 -3.04
N LYS A 277 19.04 26.71 -2.46
CA LYS A 277 18.97 25.80 -1.32
C LYS A 277 18.40 26.53 -0.10
N LEU A 278 17.31 26.01 0.47
CA LEU A 278 16.64 26.58 1.64
C LEU A 278 16.90 25.77 2.91
N VAL A 279 16.95 24.44 2.80
CA VAL A 279 17.15 23.52 3.92
C VAL A 279 18.11 22.42 3.49
N ASP A 280 19.05 22.11 4.37
CA ASP A 280 19.97 20.98 4.25
C ASP A 280 20.30 20.49 5.66
N SER A 281 19.43 19.65 6.20
CA SER A 281 19.58 19.04 7.53
C SER A 281 20.02 17.58 7.39
N ASP A 282 20.22 16.88 8.50
CA ASP A 282 20.58 15.46 8.47
C ASP A 282 19.51 14.59 7.79
N ASP A 283 18.24 15.02 7.83
CA ASP A 283 17.10 14.26 7.31
C ASP A 283 16.52 14.79 6.00
N LEU A 284 16.66 16.10 5.72
CA LEU A 284 15.88 16.79 4.69
C LEU A 284 16.75 17.65 3.79
N LEU A 285 16.32 17.80 2.55
CA LEU A 285 16.90 18.72 1.58
C LEU A 285 15.77 19.45 0.84
N VAL A 286 15.78 20.79 0.84
CA VAL A 286 14.75 21.62 0.20
C VAL A 286 15.39 22.73 -0.61
N TYR A 287 14.88 22.92 -1.83
CA TYR A 287 15.25 23.98 -2.76
C TYR A 287 14.03 24.81 -3.15
N ARG A 288 14.24 26.12 -3.37
CA ARG A 288 13.32 26.99 -4.10
C ARG A 288 13.73 27.02 -5.56
N ILE A 289 12.84 26.57 -6.42
CA ILE A 289 13.07 26.50 -7.86
C ILE A 289 12.98 27.92 -8.41
N SER A 290 13.97 28.32 -9.19
CA SER A 290 13.94 29.60 -9.89
C SER A 290 12.92 29.53 -11.04
N ARG A 291 11.97 30.47 -11.07
CA ARG A 291 11.05 30.57 -12.20
C ARG A 291 11.83 30.85 -13.50
N PRO A 292 11.43 30.25 -14.63
CA PRO A 292 12.03 30.54 -15.93
C PRO A 292 11.91 32.03 -16.31
#